data_AF-A0A6D2J4K9-F1
#
_entry.id   AF-A0A6D2J4K9-F1
#
_cell.length_a   1.000
_cell.length_b   1.000
_cell.length_c   1.000
_cell.angle_alpha   90.00
_cell.angle_beta   90.00
_cell.angle_gamma   90.00
#
_symmetry.space_group_name_H-M   'P 1'
#
loop_
_entity.id
_entity.type
_entity.pdbx_description
1 polymer ?
#
loop_
_entity_poly.entity_id
_entity_poly.type
_entity_poly.pdbx_seq_one_letter_code
_entity_poly.pdbx_strand_id
1 'polypeptide(L)'
;MDMILCNTLYATSPSLSPLTSFRTKPTRFSTKLRARAQFRSMEDHDDHFRRKFMEFPYVSATRKQLMVDLMSTLEHRLQPQLLPCSLPPEARNFKNPNGSAEASIHIRSGDKSSPIDFIIGSWIHCKIPNGVSLNITSISAFLNSSTKAPNFVVELIQSSATSLVLILDIPHRKDVVLHPDYLKEYYQDTNLDSHRQSLLKLPEIKPYVSPSLFVRSAFSPAASMLKIDVEEEGKLEEILRDHVSPAAKEVLEVWLELCASEDDEEKRVVGEEERMELERRDKSFRKKSIEEDLDLQFPRLFGEEVSSRVIHAIKEAFGVL
;
A
#
# COMPACT_ATOMS: atom_id res chain seq x y z
N MET A 1 14.85 18.06 -4.34
CA MET A 1 14.91 16.59 -4.54
C MET A 1 13.49 16.10 -4.41
N ASP A 2 12.80 16.14 -5.54
CA ASP A 2 11.39 15.81 -5.67
C ASP A 2 11.27 14.28 -5.72
N MET A 3 10.61 13.68 -4.74
CA MET A 3 10.26 12.27 -4.77
C MET A 3 8.76 12.17 -4.56
N ILE A 4 8.03 11.65 -5.54
CA ILE A 4 6.90 10.70 -5.49
C ILE A 4 6.82 10.30 -6.94
N LEU A 5 7.61 9.29 -7.33
CA LEU A 5 7.83 8.72 -8.67
C LEU A 5 8.08 9.68 -9.87
N CYS A 6 7.83 10.99 -9.75
CA CYS A 6 7.64 11.91 -10.85
C CYS A 6 8.94 12.44 -11.43
N ASN A 7 10.03 12.56 -10.66
CA ASN A 7 11.20 13.31 -11.14
C ASN A 7 12.43 12.48 -11.53
N THR A 8 12.42 11.14 -11.38
CA THR A 8 13.57 10.31 -11.79
C THR A 8 13.48 9.73 -13.21
N LEU A 9 12.38 9.92 -13.94
CA LEU A 9 12.18 9.29 -15.26
C LEU A 9 12.03 10.26 -16.45
N TYR A 10 12.34 11.54 -16.29
CA TYR A 10 12.39 12.46 -17.44
C TYR A 10 13.72 12.33 -18.18
N ALA A 11 13.80 11.35 -19.09
CA ALA A 11 14.74 11.36 -20.21
C ALA A 11 13.98 11.04 -21.50
N THR A 12 14.23 11.87 -22.50
CA THR A 12 13.50 12.09 -23.76
C THR A 12 13.36 10.88 -24.68
N SER A 13 12.19 10.79 -25.34
CA SER A 13 11.82 9.84 -26.42
C SER A 13 12.68 9.99 -27.69
N PRO A 14 12.59 9.02 -28.64
CA PRO A 14 11.72 9.26 -29.80
C PRO A 14 10.82 8.09 -30.22
N SER A 15 9.70 8.46 -30.83
CA SER A 15 8.61 7.64 -31.35
C SER A 15 8.99 6.70 -32.50
N LEU A 16 8.27 5.59 -32.66
CA LEU A 16 7.85 5.02 -33.96
C LEU A 16 6.51 4.25 -33.81
N SER A 17 5.63 4.42 -34.80
CA SER A 17 4.26 3.87 -34.91
C SER A 17 4.22 2.60 -35.83
N PRO A 18 3.05 2.06 -36.24
CA PRO A 18 2.49 0.79 -35.76
C PRO A 18 2.31 -0.26 -36.89
N LEU A 19 1.68 -1.43 -36.58
CA LEU A 19 0.97 -2.44 -37.43
C LEU A 19 1.31 -3.87 -36.90
N THR A 20 0.47 -4.90 -36.85
CA THR A 20 -0.81 -5.29 -37.48
C THR A 20 -1.53 -6.33 -36.61
N SER A 21 -2.85 -6.45 -36.77
CA SER A 21 -3.70 -7.47 -36.16
C SER A 21 -3.54 -8.85 -36.80
N PHE A 22 -3.66 -9.93 -36.01
CA PHE A 22 -4.19 -11.20 -36.50
C PHE A 22 -5.19 -11.84 -35.54
N ARG A 23 -6.28 -12.29 -36.15
CA ARG A 23 -7.51 -12.86 -35.60
C ARG A 23 -7.47 -14.37 -35.82
N THR A 24 -7.65 -15.18 -34.78
CA THR A 24 -8.08 -16.58 -34.94
C THR A 24 -9.10 -16.97 -33.86
N LYS A 25 -10.07 -17.77 -34.30
CA LYS A 25 -11.30 -18.18 -33.59
C LYS A 25 -11.11 -19.55 -32.90
N PRO A 26 -12.03 -19.96 -32.00
CA PRO A 26 -11.78 -20.96 -30.96
C PRO A 26 -12.19 -22.38 -31.37
N THR A 27 -11.58 -23.37 -30.71
CA THR A 27 -12.01 -24.78 -30.73
C THR A 27 -12.49 -25.23 -29.36
N ARG A 28 -13.69 -25.82 -29.34
CA ARG A 28 -14.35 -26.43 -28.17
C ARG A 28 -14.07 -27.94 -28.14
N PHE A 29 -13.69 -28.49 -26.97
CA PHE A 29 -13.97 -29.86 -26.51
C PHE A 29 -13.91 -29.84 -24.96
N SER A 30 -15.05 -29.90 -24.25
CA SER A 30 -15.78 -31.08 -23.73
C SER A 30 -15.22 -31.71 -22.44
N THR A 31 -15.81 -31.28 -21.33
CA THR A 31 -16.34 -32.04 -20.16
C THR A 31 -15.47 -32.99 -19.32
N LYS A 32 -15.45 -32.62 -18.02
CA LYS A 32 -15.73 -33.44 -16.81
C LYS A 32 -14.72 -34.52 -16.42
N LEU A 33 -13.89 -34.22 -15.41
CA LEU A 33 -13.57 -35.06 -14.23
C LEU A 33 -12.40 -34.43 -13.44
N ARG A 34 -12.64 -33.53 -12.46
CA ARG A 34 -11.61 -33.21 -11.43
C ARG A 34 -12.08 -32.39 -10.20
N ALA A 35 -13.29 -32.58 -9.70
CA ALA A 35 -13.80 -31.75 -8.60
C ALA A 35 -13.23 -32.06 -7.18
N ARG A 36 -12.25 -32.95 -7.01
CA ARG A 36 -11.70 -33.28 -5.67
C ARG A 36 -10.20 -33.00 -5.48
N ALA A 37 -9.47 -32.70 -6.56
CA ALA A 37 -8.04 -32.36 -6.51
C ALA A 37 -7.76 -30.84 -6.60
N GLN A 38 -8.77 -30.03 -6.92
CA GLN A 38 -8.61 -28.58 -7.13
C GLN A 38 -8.55 -27.79 -5.83
N PHE A 39 -9.19 -28.24 -4.74
CA PHE A 39 -9.17 -27.54 -3.45
C PHE A 39 -7.77 -27.49 -2.82
N ARG A 40 -7.04 -28.62 -2.79
CA ARG A 40 -5.65 -28.63 -2.29
C ARG A 40 -4.67 -27.85 -3.17
N SER A 41 -4.93 -27.78 -4.48
CA SER A 41 -4.05 -27.09 -5.44
C SER A 41 -4.17 -25.57 -5.35
N MET A 42 -5.36 -25.03 -5.03
CA MET A 42 -5.56 -23.57 -4.92
C MET A 42 -4.99 -23.00 -3.61
N GLU A 43 -5.14 -23.71 -2.49
CA GLU A 43 -4.53 -23.31 -1.19
C GLU A 43 -2.99 -23.29 -1.27
N ASP A 44 -2.39 -24.29 -1.92
CA ASP A 44 -0.93 -24.40 -2.07
C ASP A 44 -0.35 -23.30 -2.99
N HIS A 45 -1.12 -22.89 -4.01
CA HIS A 45 -0.76 -21.76 -4.88
C HIS A 45 -0.90 -20.39 -4.18
N ASP A 46 -1.94 -20.20 -3.39
CA ASP A 46 -2.15 -18.95 -2.63
C ASP A 46 -1.01 -18.72 -1.62
N ASP A 47 -0.63 -19.78 -0.90
CA ASP A 47 0.47 -19.77 0.05
C ASP A 47 1.83 -19.55 -0.64
N HIS A 48 2.06 -20.11 -1.83
CA HIS A 48 3.28 -19.84 -2.60
C HIS A 48 3.45 -18.35 -2.94
N PHE A 49 2.40 -17.70 -3.46
CA PHE A 49 2.48 -16.27 -3.81
C PHE A 49 2.55 -15.37 -2.59
N ARG A 50 1.89 -15.75 -1.50
CA ARG A 50 2.03 -15.05 -0.21
C ARG A 50 3.46 -15.13 0.29
N ARG A 51 4.08 -16.32 0.28
CA ARG A 51 5.50 -16.49 0.67
C ARG A 51 6.41 -15.62 -0.17
N LYS A 52 6.19 -15.59 -1.50
CA LYS A 52 6.98 -14.75 -2.42
C LYS A 52 6.82 -13.25 -2.13
N PHE A 53 5.60 -12.78 -1.83
CA PHE A 53 5.40 -11.40 -1.37
C PHE A 53 6.20 -11.12 -0.09
N MET A 54 6.15 -12.04 0.89
CA MET A 54 6.84 -11.93 2.18
C MET A 54 8.37 -12.08 2.10
N GLU A 55 8.94 -12.34 0.92
CA GLU A 55 10.40 -12.43 0.73
C GLU A 55 11.09 -11.07 0.82
N PHE A 56 10.43 -9.98 0.41
CA PHE A 56 10.98 -8.62 0.31
C PHE A 56 12.46 -8.58 -0.13
N PRO A 57 12.76 -9.00 -1.38
CA PRO A 57 14.11 -9.49 -1.75
C PRO A 57 15.20 -8.42 -1.91
N TYR A 58 14.85 -7.15 -2.12
CA TYR A 58 15.80 -6.08 -2.50
C TYR A 58 16.11 -5.08 -1.38
N VAL A 59 15.62 -5.33 -0.17
CA VAL A 59 15.75 -4.43 0.97
C VAL A 59 16.59 -5.06 2.08
N SER A 60 17.06 -4.24 3.01
CA SER A 60 17.83 -4.71 4.15
C SER A 60 17.04 -5.67 5.04
N ALA A 61 17.77 -6.44 5.85
CA ALA A 61 17.16 -7.42 6.75
C ALA A 61 16.20 -6.76 7.75
N THR A 62 16.56 -5.60 8.30
CA THR A 62 15.69 -4.88 9.25
C THR A 62 14.43 -4.38 8.58
N ARG A 63 14.54 -3.79 7.38
CA ARG A 63 13.37 -3.33 6.61
C ARG A 63 12.45 -4.50 6.27
N LYS A 64 12.99 -5.62 5.81
CA LYS A 64 12.22 -6.85 5.57
C LYS A 64 11.50 -7.31 6.84
N GLN A 65 12.20 -7.41 7.96
CA GLN A 65 11.62 -7.87 9.22
C GLN A 65 10.45 -6.98 9.65
N LEU A 66 10.59 -5.65 9.54
CA LEU A 66 9.50 -4.72 9.82
C LEU A 66 8.27 -4.99 8.95
N MET A 67 8.44 -5.09 7.63
CA MET A 67 7.31 -5.33 6.71
C MET A 67 6.65 -6.68 6.97
N VAL A 68 7.44 -7.72 7.26
CA VAL A 68 6.94 -9.05 7.63
C VAL A 68 6.16 -9.00 8.93
N ASP A 69 6.68 -8.34 9.96
CA ASP A 69 6.01 -8.22 11.26
C ASP A 69 4.67 -7.51 11.13
N LEU A 70 4.62 -6.38 10.41
CA LEU A 70 3.40 -5.59 10.24
C LEU A 70 2.33 -6.35 9.45
N MET A 71 2.69 -6.95 8.31
CA MET A 71 1.75 -7.75 7.54
C MET A 71 1.26 -8.98 8.32
N SER A 72 2.17 -9.70 8.99
CA SER A 72 1.79 -10.88 9.77
C SER A 72 0.87 -10.51 10.93
N THR A 73 1.11 -9.37 11.58
CA THR A 73 0.26 -8.86 12.67
C THR A 73 -1.13 -8.53 12.14
N LEU A 74 -1.22 -7.78 11.03
CA LEU A 74 -2.50 -7.46 10.38
C LEU A 74 -3.28 -8.73 10.02
N GLU A 75 -2.65 -9.67 9.30
CA GLU A 75 -3.33 -10.90 8.86
C GLU A 75 -3.75 -11.79 10.01
N HIS A 76 -2.95 -11.85 11.09
CA HIS A 76 -3.26 -12.65 12.27
C HIS A 76 -4.42 -12.04 13.07
N ARG A 77 -4.36 -10.73 13.35
CA ARG A 77 -5.35 -10.02 14.16
C ARG A 77 -6.69 -9.87 13.43
N LEU A 78 -6.67 -9.75 12.09
CA LEU A 78 -7.87 -9.62 11.25
C LEU A 78 -8.27 -10.93 10.55
N GLN A 79 -7.69 -12.08 10.93
CA GLN A 79 -7.98 -13.37 10.29
C GLN A 79 -9.48 -13.67 10.09
N PRO A 80 -10.38 -13.47 11.08
CA PRO A 80 -11.80 -13.77 10.90
C PRO A 80 -12.50 -12.82 9.92
N GLN A 81 -11.91 -11.64 9.68
CA GLN A 81 -12.50 -10.58 8.86
C GLN A 81 -12.02 -10.62 7.41
N LEU A 82 -10.93 -11.33 7.09
CA LEU A 82 -10.27 -11.26 5.79
C LEU A 82 -10.50 -12.50 4.94
N LEU A 83 -10.93 -12.28 3.70
CA LEU A 83 -11.00 -13.31 2.66
C LEU A 83 -9.60 -13.69 2.14
N PRO A 84 -9.45 -14.83 1.45
CA PRO A 84 -8.21 -15.16 0.72
C PRO A 84 -7.86 -14.09 -0.32
N CYS A 85 -6.62 -14.11 -0.82
CA CYS A 85 -6.16 -13.09 -1.76
C CYS A 85 -6.94 -13.16 -3.09
N SER A 86 -7.51 -12.03 -3.52
CA SER A 86 -8.40 -11.95 -4.68
C SER A 86 -7.67 -11.76 -6.01
N LEU A 87 -6.37 -11.43 -5.97
CA LEU A 87 -5.60 -11.15 -7.17
C LEU A 87 -5.26 -12.41 -7.97
N PRO A 88 -5.27 -12.35 -9.32
CA PRO A 88 -4.78 -13.44 -10.13
C PRO A 88 -3.23 -13.54 -10.05
N PRO A 89 -2.65 -14.74 -10.25
CA PRO A 89 -1.21 -14.99 -10.12
C PRO A 89 -0.30 -13.95 -10.81
N GLU A 90 -0.66 -13.55 -12.01
CA GLU A 90 0.06 -12.63 -12.87
C GLU A 90 -0.03 -11.15 -12.45
N ALA A 91 -0.92 -10.82 -11.50
CA ALA A 91 -0.99 -9.52 -10.84
C ALA A 91 -0.32 -9.52 -9.45
N ARG A 92 -0.08 -10.71 -8.88
CA ARG A 92 0.59 -10.84 -7.57
C ARG A 92 2.10 -10.69 -7.65
N ASN A 93 2.70 -11.13 -8.76
CA ASN A 93 4.14 -11.08 -8.97
C ASN A 93 4.42 -10.83 -10.45
N PHE A 94 5.10 -9.73 -10.76
CA PHE A 94 5.33 -9.32 -12.14
C PHE A 94 6.64 -8.56 -12.28
N LYS A 95 7.19 -8.60 -13.49
CA LYS A 95 8.43 -7.94 -13.84
C LYS A 95 8.37 -7.41 -15.26
N ASN A 96 9.14 -6.36 -15.53
CA ASN A 96 9.34 -5.90 -16.90
C ASN A 96 10.11 -6.99 -17.69
N PRO A 97 9.71 -7.31 -18.94
CA PRO A 97 10.44 -8.26 -19.80
C PRO A 97 11.96 -8.01 -19.91
N ASN A 98 12.41 -6.76 -19.82
CA ASN A 98 13.83 -6.40 -19.87
C ASN A 98 14.58 -6.58 -18.53
N GLY A 99 13.89 -6.93 -17.44
CA GLY A 99 14.46 -7.09 -16.09
C GLY A 99 14.85 -5.78 -15.37
N SER A 100 14.33 -4.62 -15.81
CA SER A 100 14.60 -3.32 -15.17
C SER A 100 13.70 -3.04 -13.97
N ALA A 101 12.56 -3.72 -13.84
CA ALA A 101 11.65 -3.58 -12.71
C ALA A 101 10.99 -4.91 -12.34
N GLU A 102 10.76 -5.11 -11.05
CA GLU A 102 10.09 -6.28 -10.47
C GLU A 102 9.25 -5.83 -9.27
N ALA A 103 8.07 -6.44 -9.10
CA ALA A 103 7.16 -6.11 -8.02
C ALA A 103 6.31 -7.30 -7.58
N SER A 104 5.81 -7.21 -6.36
CA SER A 104 4.76 -8.10 -5.85
C SER A 104 3.68 -7.30 -5.13
N ILE A 105 2.43 -7.75 -5.28
CA ILE A 105 1.24 -7.17 -4.67
C ILE A 105 0.45 -8.29 -4.00
N HIS A 106 0.00 -8.02 -2.78
CA HIS A 106 -0.85 -8.90 -2.00
C HIS A 106 -2.09 -8.11 -1.56
N ILE A 107 -3.29 -8.58 -1.89
CA ILE A 107 -4.55 -7.92 -1.51
C ILE A 107 -5.46 -8.95 -0.89
N ARG A 108 -6.01 -8.65 0.29
CA ARG A 108 -7.07 -9.44 0.92
C ARG A 108 -8.25 -8.53 1.24
N SER A 109 -9.40 -8.84 0.66
CA SER A 109 -10.64 -8.11 0.93
C SER A 109 -11.23 -8.52 2.28
N GLY A 110 -11.96 -7.61 2.92
CA GLY A 110 -12.81 -7.94 4.05
C GLY A 110 -14.00 -8.80 3.62
N ASP A 111 -14.54 -9.59 4.55
CA ASP A 111 -15.85 -10.23 4.36
C ASP A 111 -16.97 -9.19 4.38
N LYS A 112 -18.17 -9.54 3.91
CA LYS A 112 -19.30 -8.62 3.70
C LYS A 112 -19.75 -7.86 4.95
N SER A 113 -19.58 -8.47 6.13
CA SER A 113 -19.92 -7.85 7.42
C SER A 113 -18.75 -7.13 8.08
N SER A 114 -17.55 -7.22 7.51
CA SER A 114 -16.36 -6.59 8.08
C SER A 114 -16.36 -5.08 7.83
N PRO A 115 -15.84 -4.26 8.76
CA PRO A 115 -15.51 -2.86 8.50
C PRO A 115 -14.33 -2.69 7.53
N ILE A 116 -13.52 -3.74 7.33
CA ILE A 116 -12.39 -3.73 6.40
C ILE A 116 -12.94 -3.80 4.97
N ASP A 117 -12.51 -2.88 4.11
CA ASP A 117 -12.71 -3.01 2.66
C ASP A 117 -11.66 -3.99 2.11
N PHE A 118 -10.39 -3.66 2.28
CA PHE A 118 -9.27 -4.53 1.96
C PHE A 118 -7.98 -4.09 2.66
N ILE A 119 -7.06 -5.03 2.82
CA ILE A 119 -5.65 -4.75 3.08
C ILE A 119 -4.85 -4.96 1.79
N ILE A 120 -3.85 -4.10 1.57
CA ILE A 120 -2.93 -4.19 0.44
C ILE A 120 -1.49 -4.07 0.94
N GLY A 121 -0.66 -5.04 0.56
CA GLY A 121 0.79 -4.98 0.71
C GLY A 121 1.45 -4.94 -0.66
N SER A 122 2.54 -4.19 -0.80
CA SER A 122 3.33 -4.18 -2.02
C SER A 122 4.82 -4.03 -1.78
N TRP A 123 5.62 -4.55 -2.71
CA TRP A 123 7.00 -4.14 -2.87
C TRP A 123 7.31 -3.93 -4.36
N ILE A 124 8.10 -2.90 -4.66
CA ILE A 124 8.52 -2.53 -6.01
C ILE A 124 10.03 -2.29 -5.99
N HIS A 125 10.72 -2.95 -6.91
CA HIS A 125 12.12 -2.72 -7.23
C HIS A 125 12.24 -2.21 -8.66
N CYS A 126 12.99 -1.14 -8.86
CA CYS A 126 13.32 -0.64 -10.19
C CYS A 126 14.79 -0.20 -10.26
N LYS A 127 15.47 -0.59 -11.34
CA LYS A 127 16.79 -0.08 -11.71
C LYS A 127 16.61 1.21 -12.50
N ILE A 128 17.08 2.31 -11.95
CA ILE A 128 17.06 3.61 -12.62
C ILE A 128 18.29 3.69 -13.55
N PRO A 129 18.19 4.32 -14.73
CA PRO A 129 19.29 4.37 -15.71
C PRO A 129 20.63 4.92 -15.20
N ASN A 130 20.62 5.72 -14.14
CA ASN A 130 21.82 6.26 -13.50
C ASN A 130 22.55 5.24 -12.59
N GLY A 131 22.09 3.98 -12.54
CA GLY A 131 22.70 2.91 -11.76
C GLY A 131 22.22 2.80 -10.32
N VAL A 132 21.33 3.69 -9.86
CA VAL A 132 20.69 3.54 -8.54
C VAL A 132 19.41 2.72 -8.63
N SER A 133 18.98 2.14 -7.51
CA SER A 133 17.73 1.41 -7.42
C SER A 133 16.68 2.19 -6.63
N LEU A 134 15.43 2.07 -7.06
CA LEU A 134 14.25 2.47 -6.31
C LEU A 134 13.66 1.22 -5.66
N ASN A 135 13.53 1.26 -4.34
CA ASN A 135 12.89 0.21 -3.55
C ASN A 135 11.74 0.80 -2.72
N ILE A 136 10.52 0.42 -3.05
CA ILE A 136 9.30 0.79 -2.33
C ILE A 136 8.76 -0.45 -1.63
N THR A 137 8.36 -0.30 -0.37
CA THR A 137 7.61 -1.32 0.37
C THR A 137 6.49 -0.63 1.12
N SER A 138 5.25 -1.06 0.91
CA SER A 138 4.09 -0.45 1.54
C SER A 138 3.10 -1.47 2.06
N ILE A 139 2.38 -1.07 3.11
CA ILE A 139 1.20 -1.76 3.62
C ILE A 139 0.15 -0.69 3.90
N SER A 140 -1.04 -0.89 3.37
CA SER A 140 -2.20 -0.04 3.65
C SER A 140 -3.41 -0.90 4.00
N ALA A 141 -4.25 -0.41 4.89
CA ALA A 141 -5.54 -1.00 5.20
C ALA A 141 -6.63 0.03 5.01
N PHE A 142 -7.63 -0.33 4.22
CA PHE A 142 -8.76 0.53 3.89
C PHE A 142 -10.01 0.03 4.58
N LEU A 143 -10.71 0.92 5.25
CA LEU A 143 -12.03 0.68 5.83
C LEU A 143 -13.12 1.06 4.82
N ASN A 144 -14.26 0.38 4.90
CA ASN A 144 -15.42 0.67 4.06
C ASN A 144 -16.37 1.69 4.75
N SER A 145 -17.49 2.00 4.11
CA SER A 145 -18.44 3.02 4.58
C SER A 145 -19.33 2.58 5.76
N SER A 146 -19.22 1.33 6.23
CA SER A 146 -19.88 0.87 7.46
C SER A 146 -19.27 1.45 8.74
N THR A 147 -18.12 2.12 8.63
CA THR A 147 -17.46 2.82 9.74
C THR A 147 -16.93 4.16 9.26
N LYS A 148 -16.88 5.15 10.15
CA LYS A 148 -16.21 6.45 9.91
C LYS A 148 -14.72 6.43 10.24
N ALA A 149 -14.24 5.38 10.91
CA ALA A 149 -12.88 5.30 11.42
C ALA A 149 -11.84 5.47 10.28
N PRO A 150 -10.66 6.03 10.59
CA PRO A 150 -9.61 6.29 9.62
C PRO A 150 -8.91 5.01 9.09
N ASN A 151 -8.20 5.16 7.98
CA ASN A 151 -7.43 4.08 7.34
C ASN A 151 -6.06 3.89 8.02
N PHE A 152 -5.25 2.95 7.54
CA PHE A 152 -3.85 2.78 7.97
C PHE A 152 -2.91 2.76 6.76
N VAL A 153 -1.71 3.32 6.93
CA VAL A 153 -0.65 3.24 5.93
C VAL A 153 0.75 3.31 6.55
N VAL A 154 1.62 2.46 6.03
CA VAL A 154 3.07 2.54 6.19
C VAL A 154 3.73 2.35 4.84
N GLU A 155 4.65 3.24 4.47
CA GLU A 155 5.44 3.16 3.25
C GLU A 155 6.88 3.56 3.52
N LEU A 156 7.81 2.77 3.00
CA LEU A 156 9.23 3.04 2.99
C LEU A 156 9.66 3.19 1.53
N ILE A 157 10.25 4.33 1.18
CA ILE A 157 10.70 4.66 -0.17
C ILE A 157 12.18 4.96 -0.12
N GLN A 158 12.97 4.16 -0.83
CA GLN A 158 14.42 4.31 -0.84
C GLN A 158 14.92 4.43 -2.28
N SER A 159 15.61 5.53 -2.57
CA SER A 159 16.21 5.83 -3.89
C SER A 159 17.73 5.88 -3.86
N SER A 160 18.34 5.74 -2.68
CA SER A 160 19.78 5.56 -2.46
C SER A 160 20.04 4.71 -1.23
N ALA A 161 21.25 4.17 -1.07
CA ALA A 161 21.62 3.34 0.09
C ALA A 161 21.53 4.08 1.44
N THR A 162 21.60 5.42 1.42
CA THR A 162 21.74 6.26 2.62
C THR A 162 20.56 7.20 2.88
N SER A 163 19.54 7.21 2.02
CA SER A 163 18.36 8.07 2.17
C SER A 163 17.10 7.23 2.06
N LEU A 164 16.25 7.29 3.09
CA LEU A 164 14.96 6.63 3.13
C LEU A 164 13.85 7.62 3.48
N VAL A 165 12.73 7.55 2.79
CA VAL A 165 11.51 8.26 3.17
C VAL A 165 10.57 7.29 3.87
N LEU A 166 10.07 7.69 5.02
CA LEU A 166 9.04 7.02 5.80
C LEU A 166 7.75 7.84 5.70
N ILE A 167 6.67 7.14 5.37
CA ILE A 167 5.31 7.62 5.49
C ILE A 167 4.62 6.66 6.45
N LEU A 168 4.20 7.13 7.62
CA LEU A 168 3.46 6.36 8.61
C LEU A 168 2.31 7.19 9.13
N ASP A 169 1.08 6.72 8.95
CA ASP A 169 -0.10 7.48 9.30
C ASP A 169 -1.35 6.61 9.47
N ILE A 170 -2.37 7.24 10.06
CA ILE A 170 -3.75 6.80 10.07
C ILE A 170 -4.57 7.85 9.29
N PRO A 171 -4.75 7.72 7.95
CA PRO A 171 -5.34 8.79 7.14
C PRO A 171 -6.82 9.03 7.45
N HIS A 172 -7.16 10.29 7.68
CA HIS A 172 -8.52 10.75 7.97
C HIS A 172 -9.50 10.48 6.81
N ARG A 173 -10.72 10.06 7.15
CA ARG A 173 -11.81 9.82 6.19
C ARG A 173 -12.94 10.86 6.23
N LYS A 174 -12.90 11.79 7.18
CA LYS A 174 -13.79 12.95 7.27
C LYS A 174 -12.99 14.24 7.23
N ASP A 175 -13.57 15.32 6.73
CA ASP A 175 -12.95 16.64 6.79
C ASP A 175 -12.72 17.07 8.26
N VAL A 176 -11.46 17.25 8.64
CA VAL A 176 -11.05 17.50 10.03
C VAL A 176 -11.38 18.92 10.51
N VAL A 177 -11.68 19.85 9.61
CA VAL A 177 -12.11 21.21 9.96
C VAL A 177 -13.62 21.22 10.19
N LEU A 178 -14.39 20.51 9.36
CA LEU A 178 -15.84 20.37 9.53
C LEU A 178 -16.21 19.48 10.72
N HIS A 179 -15.35 18.52 11.08
CA HIS A 179 -15.58 17.54 12.15
C HIS A 179 -14.48 17.59 13.22
N PRO A 180 -14.47 18.60 14.10
CA PRO A 180 -13.47 18.73 15.16
C PRO A 180 -13.57 17.61 16.21
N ASP A 181 -14.76 17.03 16.40
CA ASP A 181 -15.00 15.85 17.22
C ASP A 181 -14.26 14.63 16.69
N TYR A 182 -14.27 14.42 15.37
CA TYR A 182 -13.50 13.37 14.70
C TYR A 182 -11.99 13.56 14.87
N LEU A 183 -11.52 14.80 14.72
CA LEU A 183 -10.11 15.15 14.95
C LEU A 183 -9.69 14.84 16.40
N LYS A 184 -10.56 15.17 17.36
CA LYS A 184 -10.30 14.89 18.77
C LYS A 184 -10.24 13.38 19.04
N GLU A 185 -11.27 12.65 18.62
CA GLU A 185 -11.44 11.21 18.84
C GLU A 185 -10.24 10.38 18.35
N TYR A 186 -9.82 10.59 17.09
CA TYR A 186 -8.82 9.71 16.48
C TYR A 186 -7.38 10.24 16.59
N TYR A 187 -7.16 11.53 16.88
CA TYR A 187 -5.81 12.12 16.82
C TYR A 187 -5.38 12.88 18.08
N GLN A 188 -6.29 13.58 18.77
CA GLN A 188 -5.91 14.35 19.97
C GLN A 188 -5.98 13.49 21.23
N ASP A 189 -6.97 12.60 21.32
CA ASP A 189 -7.14 11.69 22.45
C ASP A 189 -6.23 10.45 22.33
N THR A 190 -5.53 10.31 21.20
CA THR A 190 -4.55 9.25 20.94
C THR A 190 -3.12 9.78 21.06
N ASN A 191 -2.14 8.88 21.12
CA ASN A 191 -0.72 9.24 21.20
C ASN A 191 -0.04 9.35 19.82
N LEU A 192 -0.80 9.48 18.72
CA LEU A 192 -0.25 9.39 17.36
C LEU A 192 0.85 10.42 17.08
N ASP A 193 0.65 11.67 17.51
CA ASP A 193 1.64 12.74 17.26
C ASP A 193 2.95 12.52 18.05
N SER A 194 2.91 11.75 19.15
CA SER A 194 4.08 11.47 19.96
C SER A 194 5.13 10.65 19.20
N HIS A 195 4.71 9.73 18.33
CA HIS A 195 5.64 8.93 17.52
C HIS A 195 6.38 9.80 16.51
N ARG A 196 5.65 10.70 15.82
CA ARG A 196 6.24 11.68 14.89
C ARG A 196 7.25 12.58 15.60
N GLN A 197 6.87 13.13 16.75
CA GLN A 197 7.74 13.99 17.54
C GLN A 197 8.97 13.23 18.06
N SER A 198 8.80 11.97 18.49
CA SER A 198 9.89 11.13 18.98
C SER A 198 10.92 10.87 17.89
N LEU A 199 10.47 10.47 16.70
CA LEU A 199 11.35 10.23 15.54
C LEU A 199 12.10 11.50 15.12
N LEU A 200 11.43 12.66 15.12
CA LEU A 200 12.05 13.94 14.77
C LEU A 200 13.11 14.44 15.78
N LYS A 201 13.25 13.81 16.95
CA LYS A 201 14.34 14.12 17.89
C LYS A 201 15.68 13.53 17.44
N LEU A 202 15.67 12.54 16.54
CA LEU A 202 16.89 11.94 16.00
C LEU A 202 17.53 12.88 14.98
N PRO A 203 18.85 13.13 15.06
CA PRO A 203 19.52 14.11 14.19
C PRO A 203 19.50 13.73 12.70
N GLU A 204 19.41 12.44 12.39
CA GLU A 204 19.35 11.90 11.02
C GLU A 204 17.96 12.06 10.38
N ILE A 205 16.93 12.36 11.19
CA ILE A 205 15.54 12.40 10.74
C ILE A 205 15.10 13.85 10.56
N LYS A 206 14.56 14.15 9.38
CA LYS A 206 14.02 15.46 9.01
C LYS A 206 12.59 15.33 8.49
N PRO A 207 11.79 16.39 8.54
CA PRO A 207 10.50 16.40 7.86
C PRO A 207 10.67 16.14 6.37
N TYR A 208 9.87 15.22 5.84
CA TYR A 208 9.71 15.02 4.41
C TYR A 208 8.46 15.76 3.93
N VAL A 209 8.64 16.62 2.94
CA VAL A 209 7.54 17.36 2.32
C VAL A 209 7.32 16.81 0.92
N SER A 210 6.25 16.02 0.77
CA SER A 210 5.86 15.44 -0.52
C SER A 210 5.73 16.52 -1.61
N PRO A 211 6.18 16.33 -2.85
CA PRO A 211 5.91 17.24 -3.95
C PRO A 211 4.42 17.28 -4.35
N SER A 212 3.65 16.22 -4.09
CA SER A 212 2.19 16.21 -4.36
C SER A 212 1.43 16.89 -3.23
N LEU A 213 0.72 17.98 -3.54
CA LEU A 213 -0.18 18.62 -2.59
C LEU A 213 -1.38 17.73 -2.23
N PHE A 214 -1.81 16.88 -3.17
CA PHE A 214 -2.87 15.90 -2.91
C PHE A 214 -2.45 14.95 -1.79
N VAL A 215 -1.24 14.40 -1.88
CA VAL A 215 -0.64 13.60 -0.79
C VAL A 215 -0.64 14.41 0.50
N ARG A 216 -0.05 15.61 0.55
CA ARG A 216 -0.02 16.42 1.78
C ARG A 216 -1.40 16.64 2.41
N SER A 217 -2.45 16.77 1.60
CA SER A 217 -3.81 16.98 2.08
C SER A 217 -4.54 15.71 2.52
N ALA A 218 -4.12 14.53 2.06
CA ALA A 218 -4.78 13.27 2.36
C ALA A 218 -4.33 12.66 3.69
N PHE A 219 -3.09 12.92 4.10
CA PHE A 219 -2.52 12.45 5.36
C PHE A 219 -3.02 13.28 6.55
N SER A 220 -3.06 12.66 7.72
CA SER A 220 -3.55 13.28 8.95
C SER A 220 -2.60 14.37 9.48
N PRO A 221 -3.08 15.25 10.38
CA PRO A 221 -2.22 16.21 11.07
C PRO A 221 -1.11 15.56 11.93
N ALA A 222 -1.26 14.28 12.30
CA ALA A 222 -0.29 13.53 13.12
C ALA A 222 0.67 12.66 12.27
N ALA A 223 0.60 12.73 10.93
CA ALA A 223 1.34 11.87 10.04
C ALA A 223 2.86 12.00 10.19
N SER A 224 3.55 10.86 10.31
CA SER A 224 5.01 10.79 10.28
C SER A 224 5.50 10.77 8.84
N MET A 225 5.56 11.97 8.23
CA MET A 225 6.15 12.22 6.91
C MET A 225 7.62 12.59 7.08
N LEU A 226 8.51 11.60 7.03
CA LEU A 226 9.90 11.73 7.48
C LEU A 226 10.92 11.31 6.41
N LYS A 227 12.05 12.00 6.38
CA LYS A 227 13.24 11.65 5.59
C LYS A 227 14.35 11.29 6.56
N ILE A 228 14.93 10.12 6.38
CA ILE A 228 16.05 9.59 7.15
C ILE A 228 17.27 9.63 6.24
N ASP A 229 18.20 10.53 6.53
CA ASP A 229 19.48 10.67 5.82
C ASP A 229 20.61 10.26 6.76
N VAL A 230 21.35 9.21 6.40
CA VAL A 230 22.49 8.71 7.18
C VAL A 230 23.78 8.78 6.37
N GLU A 231 24.93 8.78 7.04
CA GLU A 231 26.22 8.65 6.36
C GLU A 231 26.58 7.18 6.11
N GLU A 232 26.15 6.29 7.01
CA GLU A 232 26.48 4.86 6.99
C GLU A 232 25.21 4.01 7.04
N GLU A 233 25.16 2.96 6.21
CA GLU A 233 24.02 2.03 6.12
C GLU A 233 23.70 1.36 7.47
N GLY A 234 24.72 1.08 8.29
CA GLY A 234 24.53 0.50 9.63
C GLY A 234 23.70 1.38 10.56
N LYS A 235 23.79 2.71 10.42
CA LYS A 235 22.98 3.65 11.22
C LYS A 235 21.53 3.66 10.78
N LEU A 236 21.25 3.49 9.48
CA LEU A 236 19.88 3.35 8.98
C LEU A 236 19.22 2.09 9.55
N GLU A 237 19.96 0.97 9.61
CA GLU A 237 19.46 -0.27 10.22
C GLU A 237 19.15 -0.11 11.71
N GLU A 238 19.98 0.61 12.46
CA GLU A 238 19.71 0.96 13.86
C GLU A 238 18.43 1.79 14.01
N ILE A 239 18.29 2.85 13.22
CA ILE A 239 17.11 3.72 13.25
C ILE A 239 15.84 2.93 12.90
N LEU A 240 15.90 2.07 11.88
CA LEU A 240 14.78 1.24 11.49
C LEU A 240 14.38 0.27 12.59
N ARG A 241 15.34 -0.39 13.23
CA ARG A 241 15.09 -1.42 14.24
C ARG A 241 14.62 -0.82 15.56
N ASP A 242 15.31 0.21 16.05
CA ASP A 242 15.17 0.66 17.43
C ASP A 242 14.17 1.82 17.57
N HIS A 243 13.82 2.49 16.46
CA HIS A 243 12.92 3.65 16.49
C HIS A 243 11.72 3.55 15.53
N VAL A 244 11.95 3.27 14.24
CA VAL A 244 10.84 3.21 13.26
C VAL A 244 9.97 1.98 13.50
N SER A 245 10.58 0.82 13.77
CA SER A 245 9.83 -0.43 13.97
C SER A 245 8.88 -0.37 15.17
N PRO A 246 9.30 0.08 16.37
CA PRO A 246 8.38 0.29 17.49
C PRO A 246 7.26 1.27 17.15
N ALA A 247 7.60 2.44 16.57
CA ALA A 247 6.60 3.45 16.20
C ALA A 247 5.55 2.92 15.21
N ALA A 248 5.97 2.20 14.17
CA ALA A 248 5.05 1.63 13.18
C ALA A 248 4.14 0.55 13.79
N LYS A 249 4.66 -0.28 14.70
CA LYS A 249 3.88 -1.30 15.42
C LYS A 249 2.89 -0.67 16.39
N GLU A 250 3.28 0.37 17.11
CA GLU A 250 2.40 1.10 18.03
C GLU A 250 1.27 1.83 17.28
N VAL A 251 1.58 2.50 16.15
CA VAL A 251 0.55 3.12 15.29
C VAL A 251 -0.39 2.06 14.71
N LEU A 252 0.13 0.89 14.29
CA LEU A 252 -0.71 -0.21 13.83
C LEU A 252 -1.62 -0.74 14.95
N GLU A 253 -1.10 -0.87 16.17
CA GLU A 253 -1.91 -1.31 17.33
C GLU A 253 -3.03 -0.33 17.63
N VAL A 254 -2.76 0.98 17.60
CA VAL A 254 -3.80 2.02 17.72
C VAL A 254 -4.88 1.84 16.65
N TRP A 255 -4.49 1.56 15.40
CA TRP A 255 -5.46 1.33 14.32
C TRP A 255 -6.27 0.04 14.53
N LEU A 256 -5.63 -1.05 14.94
CA LEU A 256 -6.30 -2.32 15.20
C LEU A 256 -7.34 -2.20 16.33
N GLU A 257 -6.97 -1.56 17.44
CA GLU A 257 -7.82 -1.43 18.62
C GLU A 257 -8.91 -0.38 18.45
N LEU A 258 -8.60 0.79 17.87
CA LEU A 258 -9.55 1.91 17.82
C LEU A 258 -10.31 2.04 16.50
N CYS A 259 -9.77 1.52 15.40
CA CYS A 259 -10.33 1.74 14.06
C CYS A 259 -10.94 0.46 13.47
N ALA A 260 -10.26 -0.68 13.62
CA ALA A 260 -10.68 -1.95 13.05
C ALA A 260 -11.49 -2.86 14.02
N SER A 261 -11.41 -2.64 15.33
CA SER A 261 -12.04 -3.51 16.35
C SER A 261 -13.55 -3.58 16.26
N GLU A 262 -14.10 -4.81 16.39
CA GLU A 262 -15.53 -5.16 16.35
C GLU A 262 -16.33 -4.84 17.60
N ASP A 263 -15.66 -4.52 18.70
CA ASP A 263 -16.26 -4.57 20.04
C ASP A 263 -17.24 -3.43 20.36
N ASP A 264 -17.39 -2.44 19.47
CA ASP A 264 -18.27 -1.27 19.66
C ASP A 264 -19.36 -1.19 18.56
N GLU A 265 -20.23 -2.20 18.48
CA GLU A 265 -21.36 -2.24 17.52
C GLU A 265 -22.27 -1.00 17.59
N GLU A 266 -22.45 -0.40 18.78
CA GLU A 266 -23.25 0.83 18.95
C GLU A 266 -22.59 2.08 18.32
N LYS A 267 -21.26 2.13 18.15
CA LYS A 267 -20.56 3.27 17.54
C LYS A 267 -20.51 3.23 16.01
N ARG A 268 -21.03 2.17 15.39
CA ARG A 268 -20.83 1.84 13.97
C ARG A 268 -22.03 2.08 13.07
N VAL A 269 -23.19 2.47 13.60
CA VAL A 269 -24.31 2.85 12.72
C VAL A 269 -24.02 4.22 12.13
N VAL A 270 -23.29 4.24 11.03
CA VAL A 270 -23.05 5.42 10.22
C VAL A 270 -24.37 5.82 9.57
N GLY A 271 -24.82 7.05 9.82
CA GLY A 271 -26.04 7.56 9.20
C GLY A 271 -25.93 7.63 7.68
N GLU A 272 -27.05 7.51 6.95
CA GLU A 272 -27.03 7.45 5.48
C GLU A 272 -26.28 8.61 4.80
N GLU A 273 -26.44 9.84 5.31
CA GLU A 273 -25.72 11.01 4.77
C GLU A 273 -24.21 10.90 5.01
N GLU A 274 -23.80 10.51 6.21
CA GLU A 274 -22.38 10.31 6.55
C GLU A 274 -21.76 9.17 5.73
N ARG A 275 -22.52 8.08 5.53
CA ARG A 275 -22.11 6.93 4.73
C ARG A 275 -21.87 7.34 3.28
N MET A 276 -22.78 8.10 2.68
CA MET A 276 -22.63 8.60 1.30
C MET A 276 -21.43 9.54 1.16
N GLU A 277 -21.18 10.40 2.14
CA GLU A 277 -20.03 11.32 2.12
C GLU A 277 -18.70 10.56 2.24
N LEU A 278 -18.64 9.54 3.11
CA LEU A 278 -17.49 8.64 3.20
C LEU A 278 -17.22 7.94 1.86
N GLU A 279 -18.24 7.34 1.23
CA GLU A 279 -18.11 6.68 -0.07
C GLU A 279 -17.60 7.64 -1.15
N ARG A 280 -18.14 8.85 -1.20
CA ARG A 280 -17.74 9.88 -2.16
C ARG A 280 -16.27 10.26 -1.97
N ARG A 281 -15.86 10.53 -0.73
CA ARG A 281 -14.47 10.93 -0.42
C ARG A 281 -13.49 9.78 -0.65
N ASP A 282 -13.81 8.58 -0.21
CA ASP A 282 -12.98 7.39 -0.39
C ASP A 282 -12.78 7.09 -1.88
N LYS A 283 -13.84 7.14 -2.68
CA LYS A 283 -13.75 6.94 -4.14
C LYS A 283 -12.89 8.00 -4.80
N SER A 284 -13.05 9.26 -4.39
CA SER A 284 -12.23 10.37 -4.89
C SER A 284 -10.75 10.17 -4.55
N PHE A 285 -10.44 9.79 -3.30
CA PHE A 285 -9.07 9.52 -2.86
C PHE A 285 -8.46 8.37 -3.67
N ARG A 286 -9.13 7.22 -3.73
CA ARG A 286 -8.67 6.02 -4.44
C ARG A 286 -8.39 6.28 -5.90
N LYS A 287 -9.33 6.92 -6.61
CA LYS A 287 -9.18 7.25 -8.02
C LYS A 287 -7.96 8.16 -8.24
N LYS A 288 -7.83 9.20 -7.42
CA LYS A 288 -6.75 10.17 -7.57
C LYS A 288 -5.37 9.58 -7.27
N SER A 289 -5.26 8.72 -6.25
CA SER A 289 -4.01 7.99 -5.96
C SER A 289 -3.62 7.07 -7.11
N ILE A 290 -4.57 6.35 -7.70
CA ILE A 290 -4.30 5.47 -8.86
C ILE A 290 -3.83 6.29 -10.07
N GLU A 291 -4.45 7.43 -10.34
CA GLU A 291 -4.06 8.32 -11.44
C GLU A 291 -2.65 8.89 -11.24
N GLU A 292 -2.30 9.35 -10.04
CA GLU A 292 -1.00 9.97 -9.77
C GLU A 292 0.14 8.95 -9.67
N ASP A 293 -0.09 7.83 -8.97
CA ASP A 293 0.99 6.89 -8.61
C ASP A 293 1.09 5.68 -9.55
N LEU A 294 -0.04 5.22 -10.12
CA LEU A 294 -0.05 4.01 -10.96
C LEU A 294 -0.10 4.34 -12.45
N ASP A 295 -1.13 5.06 -12.90
CA ASP A 295 -1.37 5.28 -14.34
C ASP A 295 -0.20 6.04 -15.02
N LEU A 296 0.48 6.93 -14.29
CA LEU A 296 1.64 7.67 -14.81
C LEU A 296 2.96 6.88 -14.78
N GLN A 297 3.08 5.89 -13.91
CA GLN A 297 4.39 5.29 -13.55
C GLN A 297 4.49 3.83 -13.94
N PHE A 298 3.45 3.04 -13.74
CA PHE A 298 3.47 1.61 -14.02
C PHE A 298 3.82 1.33 -15.49
N PRO A 299 3.21 2.01 -16.49
CA PRO A 299 3.58 1.79 -17.90
C PRO A 299 5.07 2.04 -18.18
N ARG A 300 5.67 3.03 -17.52
CA ARG A 300 7.11 3.33 -17.63
C ARG A 300 7.98 2.25 -16.99
N LEU A 301 7.54 1.70 -15.86
CA LEU A 301 8.29 0.71 -15.09
C LEU A 301 8.18 -0.70 -15.69
N PHE A 302 6.97 -1.11 -16.07
CA PHE A 302 6.64 -2.50 -16.40
C PHE A 302 6.22 -2.72 -17.86
N GLY A 303 6.04 -1.64 -18.64
CA GLY A 303 5.49 -1.68 -19.98
C GLY A 303 3.97 -1.76 -20.00
N GLU A 304 3.36 -1.36 -21.12
CA GLU A 304 1.89 -1.22 -21.26
C GLU A 304 1.11 -2.49 -20.96
N GLU A 305 1.59 -3.65 -21.45
CA GLU A 305 0.89 -4.92 -21.30
C GLU A 305 0.77 -5.36 -19.84
N VAL A 306 1.90 -5.37 -19.12
CA VAL A 306 1.93 -5.76 -17.70
C VAL A 306 1.16 -4.75 -16.87
N SER A 307 1.35 -3.46 -17.14
CA SER A 307 0.72 -2.37 -16.40
C SER A 307 -0.79 -2.38 -16.54
N SER A 308 -1.31 -2.53 -17.76
CA SER A 308 -2.76 -2.56 -18.01
C SER A 308 -3.44 -3.67 -17.20
N ARG A 309 -2.83 -4.85 -17.14
CA ARG A 309 -3.36 -5.99 -16.38
C ARG A 309 -3.31 -5.77 -14.87
N VAL A 310 -2.19 -5.30 -14.35
CA VAL A 310 -2.01 -5.08 -12.91
C VAL A 310 -2.90 -3.93 -12.42
N ILE A 311 -2.90 -2.80 -13.14
CA ILE A 311 -3.73 -1.64 -12.82
C ILE A 311 -5.21 -2.02 -12.84
N HIS A 312 -5.65 -2.83 -13.81
CA HIS A 312 -7.03 -3.31 -13.85
C HIS A 312 -7.42 -4.07 -12.58
N ALA A 313 -6.58 -5.02 -12.14
CA ALA A 313 -6.83 -5.79 -10.93
C ALA A 313 -6.81 -4.92 -9.66
N ILE A 314 -5.95 -3.90 -9.59
CA ILE A 314 -5.96 -2.92 -8.49
C ILE A 314 -7.22 -2.05 -8.52
N LYS A 315 -7.63 -1.55 -9.70
CA LYS A 315 -8.86 -0.75 -9.88
C LYS A 315 -10.10 -1.52 -9.47
N GLU A 316 -10.15 -2.82 -9.78
CA GLU A 316 -11.20 -3.74 -9.32
C GLU A 316 -11.22 -3.84 -7.79
N ALA A 317 -10.08 -4.13 -7.15
CA ALA A 317 -9.98 -4.20 -5.70
C ALA A 317 -10.35 -2.88 -5.00
N PHE A 318 -10.05 -1.74 -5.63
CA PHE A 318 -10.34 -0.41 -5.08
C PHE A 318 -11.79 0.04 -5.32
N GLY A 319 -12.58 -0.69 -6.12
CA GLY A 319 -13.96 -0.33 -6.47
C GLY A 319 -14.05 0.91 -7.36
N VAL A 320 -13.02 1.18 -8.17
CA VAL A 320 -12.93 2.35 -9.06
C VAL A 320 -12.81 2.00 -10.54
N LEU A 321 -13.04 0.74 -10.88
CA LEU A 321 -13.16 0.28 -12.27
C LEU A 321 -14.41 0.85 -12.95
#